data_AF-A0A8T3YZL2-F1
#
_entry.id   AF-A0A8T3YZL2-F1
#
_cell.length_a   1.000
_cell.length_b   1.000
_cell.length_c   1.000
_cell.angle_alpha   90.00
_cell.angle_beta   90.00
_cell.angle_gamma   90.00
#
_symmetry.space_group_name_H-M   'P 1'
#
loop_
_entity.id
_entity.type
_entity.pdbx_description
1 polymer ?
#
loop_
_entity_poly.entity_id
_entity_poly.type
_entity_poly.pdbx_seq_one_letter_code
_entity_poly.pdbx_strand_id
1 'polypeptide(L)'
;MYIDKVKKEMQIPEKVKIFDTTLRDGEQTPGVAITPDDKIRIAKRLDRLGVDVIEVGFPASSPGEQKAAREIKGLGLNAQICGLARVLQEDLDAALDSDVDYIHTFIGTSPLHREYKLHMNQEEILAKSVDAV
;
A
#
# COMPACT_ATOMS: atom_id res chain seq x y z
N MET A 1 -16.77 20.65 25.12
CA MET A 1 -17.79 20.04 24.25
C MET A 1 -17.49 20.34 22.76
N TYR A 2 -16.25 20.09 22.31
CA TYR A 2 -15.82 20.36 20.92
C TYR A 2 -16.20 19.23 19.95
N ILE A 3 -16.24 17.99 20.45
CA ILE A 3 -16.62 16.80 19.66
C ILE A 3 -18.01 16.93 19.05
N ASP A 4 -19.00 17.41 19.81
CA ASP A 4 -20.37 17.53 19.29
C ASP A 4 -20.50 18.64 18.25
N LYS A 5 -19.70 19.70 18.37
CA LYS A 5 -19.63 20.78 17.39
C LYS A 5 -18.99 20.30 16.08
N VAL A 6 -17.91 19.52 16.16
CA VAL A 6 -17.21 18.95 15.00
C VAL A 6 -18.07 17.88 14.30
N LYS A 7 -18.70 16.99 15.06
CA LYS A 7 -19.58 15.94 14.50
C LYS A 7 -20.80 16.49 13.78
N LYS A 8 -21.29 17.67 14.16
CA LYS A 8 -22.50 18.27 13.58
C LYS A 8 -22.37 18.56 12.08
N GLU A 9 -21.15 18.78 11.60
CA GLU A 9 -20.84 19.06 10.20
C GLU A 9 -20.18 17.89 9.48
N MET A 10 -19.83 16.80 10.19
CA MET A 10 -19.22 15.62 9.60
C MET A 10 -20.27 14.65 9.07
N GLN A 11 -20.22 14.38 7.76
CA GLN A 11 -20.89 13.23 7.17
C GLN A 11 -19.99 12.01 7.32
N ILE A 12 -20.20 11.24 8.39
CA ILE A 12 -19.45 10.00 8.61
C ILE A 12 -20.11 8.89 7.77
N PRO A 13 -19.37 8.19 6.90
CA PRO A 13 -19.92 7.10 6.12
C PRO A 13 -20.35 5.94 7.03
N GLU A 14 -21.41 5.22 6.66
CA GLU A 14 -21.90 4.06 7.41
C GLU A 14 -20.86 2.93 7.53
N LYS A 15 -19.95 2.84 6.54
CA LYS A 15 -18.85 1.88 6.51
C LYS A 15 -17.51 2.60 6.36
N VAL A 16 -16.60 2.29 7.28
CA VAL A 16 -15.19 2.70 7.22
C VAL A 16 -14.35 1.44 7.05
N LYS A 17 -13.45 1.44 6.05
CA LYS A 17 -12.47 0.37 5.87
C LYS A 17 -11.15 0.75 6.53
N ILE A 18 -10.50 -0.21 7.16
CA ILE A 18 -9.16 -0.06 7.72
C ILE A 18 -8.14 -0.64 6.75
N PHE A 19 -7.29 0.23 6.22
CA PHE A 19 -6.14 -0.12 5.39
C PHE A 19 -4.89 0.01 6.26
N ASP A 20 -4.30 -1.12 6.64
CA ASP A 20 -3.12 -1.16 7.51
C ASP A 20 -1.84 -1.22 6.69
N THR A 21 -0.89 -0.31 7.00
CA THR A 21 0.40 -0.19 6.30
C THR A 21 1.59 -0.54 7.20
N THR A 22 1.36 -1.24 8.32
CA THR A 22 2.43 -1.62 9.26
C THR A 22 3.56 -2.38 8.57
N LEU A 23 3.23 -3.27 7.64
CA LEU A 23 4.19 -4.11 6.91
C LEU A 23 4.87 -3.42 5.72
N ARG A 24 4.50 -2.16 5.40
CA ARG A 24 5.13 -1.36 4.35
C ARG A 24 5.66 -0.06 4.91
N ASP A 25 4.78 0.88 5.25
CA ASP A 25 5.16 2.21 5.72
C ASP A 25 5.77 2.14 7.14
N GLY A 26 5.24 1.24 7.98
CA GLY A 26 5.80 0.98 9.30
C GLY A 26 7.24 0.45 9.24
N GLU A 27 7.55 -0.42 8.28
CA GLU A 27 8.92 -0.95 8.07
C GLU A 27 9.92 0.14 7.66
N GLN A 28 9.49 1.23 7.02
CA GLN A 28 10.37 2.34 6.64
C GLN A 28 10.84 3.20 7.82
N THR A 29 10.38 2.90 9.03
CA THR A 29 10.82 3.58 10.25
C THR A 29 12.30 3.27 10.53
N PRO A 30 13.17 4.28 10.73
CA PRO A 30 14.57 4.06 11.08
C PRO A 30 14.72 3.16 12.32
N GLY A 31 15.53 2.10 12.19
CA GLY A 31 15.77 1.12 13.25
C GLY A 31 14.74 -0.01 13.32
N VAL A 32 13.75 -0.03 12.42
CA VAL A 32 12.84 -1.17 12.24
C VAL A 32 13.34 -2.04 11.09
N ALA A 33 13.37 -3.35 11.31
CA ALA A 33 13.62 -4.35 10.28
C ALA A 33 12.66 -5.52 10.53
N ILE A 34 11.77 -5.80 9.57
CA ILE A 34 10.76 -6.84 9.71
C ILE A 34 11.18 -8.02 8.85
N THR A 35 11.57 -9.13 9.48
CA THR A 35 11.93 -10.34 8.73
C THR A 35 10.70 -10.93 8.02
N PRO A 36 10.86 -11.74 6.96
CA PRO A 36 9.71 -12.40 6.31
C PRO A 36 8.82 -13.18 7.28
N ASP A 37 9.42 -13.90 8.24
CA ASP A 37 8.69 -14.63 9.29
C ASP A 37 7.91 -13.68 10.21
N ASP A 38 8.49 -12.52 10.54
CA ASP A 38 7.79 -11.48 11.29
C ASP A 38 6.63 -10.90 10.49
N LYS A 39 6.81 -10.65 9.18
CA LYS A 39 5.72 -10.17 8.30
C LYS A 39 4.53 -11.13 8.31
N ILE A 40 4.78 -12.43 8.16
CA ILE A 40 3.74 -13.48 8.23
C ILE A 40 3.04 -13.47 9.60
N ARG A 41 3.81 -13.37 10.68
CA ARG A 41 3.26 -13.35 12.05
C ARG A 41 2.38 -12.12 12.29
N ILE A 42 2.83 -10.95 11.85
CA ILE A 42 2.11 -9.68 11.98
C ILE A 42 0.87 -9.69 11.08
N ALA A 43 0.96 -10.14 9.82
CA ALA A 43 -0.17 -10.26 8.91
C ALA A 43 -1.32 -11.09 9.51
N LYS A 44 -1.01 -12.25 10.11
CA LYS A 44 -2.00 -13.08 10.82
C LYS A 44 -2.63 -12.36 12.02
N ARG A 45 -1.88 -11.48 12.70
CA ARG A 45 -2.39 -10.69 13.83
C ARG A 45 -3.29 -9.55 13.36
N LEU A 46 -2.92 -8.88 12.28
CA LEU A 46 -3.72 -7.84 11.64
C LEU A 46 -5.03 -8.40 11.09
N ASP A 47 -4.99 -9.57 10.45
CA ASP A 47 -6.20 -10.28 9.99
C ASP A 47 -7.12 -10.61 11.16
N ARG A 48 -6.57 -11.15 12.26
CA ARG A 48 -7.34 -11.42 13.48
C ARG A 48 -7.91 -10.16 14.13
N LEU A 49 -7.22 -9.02 14.01
CA LEU A 49 -7.72 -7.72 14.47
C LEU A 49 -8.92 -7.25 13.64
N GLY A 50 -9.07 -7.76 12.42
CA GLY A 50 -10.20 -7.47 11.53
C GLY A 50 -9.97 -6.25 10.64
N VAL A 51 -8.72 -5.96 10.26
CA VAL A 51 -8.45 -4.93 9.25
C VAL A 51 -8.97 -5.39 7.87
N ASP A 52 -9.43 -4.46 7.04
CA ASP A 52 -9.99 -4.81 5.72
C ASP A 52 -8.89 -5.10 4.70
N VAL A 53 -7.77 -4.39 4.78
CA VAL A 53 -6.65 -4.49 3.83
C VAL A 53 -5.33 -4.46 4.60
N ILE A 54 -4.39 -5.31 4.21
CA ILE A 54 -3.01 -5.32 4.70
C ILE A 54 -2.08 -5.00 3.52
N GLU A 55 -1.38 -3.87 3.58
CA GLU A 55 -0.31 -3.54 2.62
C GLU A 55 0.99 -4.23 3.05
N VAL A 56 1.34 -5.31 2.35
CA VAL A 56 2.39 -6.26 2.79
C VAL A 56 3.81 -5.87 2.41
N GLY A 57 3.96 -4.77 1.66
CA GLY A 57 5.27 -4.26 1.26
C GLY A 57 5.25 -3.69 -0.15
N PHE A 58 6.43 -3.70 -0.76
CA PHE A 58 6.65 -3.25 -2.12
C PHE A 58 7.31 -4.38 -2.92
N PRO A 59 6.53 -5.21 -3.64
CA PRO A 59 7.03 -6.41 -4.31
C PRO A 59 8.24 -6.18 -5.22
N ALA A 60 8.28 -5.05 -5.93
CA ALA A 60 9.38 -4.73 -6.85
C ALA A 60 10.70 -4.35 -6.16
N SER A 61 10.68 -4.07 -4.85
CA SER A 61 11.86 -3.60 -4.14
C SER A 61 12.95 -4.67 -3.96
N SER A 62 12.57 -5.95 -3.85
CA SER A 62 13.50 -7.07 -3.85
C SER A 62 12.79 -8.41 -4.10
N PRO A 63 13.53 -9.46 -4.53
CA PRO A 63 12.97 -10.82 -4.62
C PRO A 63 12.43 -11.34 -3.28
N GLY A 64 13.00 -10.89 -2.15
CA GLY A 64 12.53 -11.24 -0.81
C GLY A 64 11.16 -10.65 -0.51
N GLU A 65 10.93 -9.39 -0.91
CA GLU A 65 9.65 -8.70 -0.74
C GLU A 65 8.55 -9.30 -1.62
N GLN A 66 8.87 -9.60 -2.88
CA GLN A 66 7.95 -10.30 -3.78
C GLN A 66 7.56 -11.68 -3.22
N LYS A 67 8.55 -12.44 -2.71
CA LYS A 67 8.31 -13.74 -2.10
C LYS A 67 7.45 -13.62 -0.83
N ALA A 68 7.73 -12.65 0.04
CA ALA A 68 6.94 -12.43 1.25
C ALA A 68 5.48 -12.08 0.92
N ALA A 69 5.25 -11.23 -0.09
CA ALA A 69 3.91 -10.90 -0.56
C ALA A 69 3.14 -12.15 -1.05
N ARG A 70 3.77 -12.98 -1.88
CA ARG A 70 3.19 -14.27 -2.32
C ARG A 70 2.89 -15.21 -1.17
N GLU A 71 3.82 -15.36 -0.23
CA GLU A 71 3.63 -16.23 0.93
C GLU A 71 2.48 -15.77 1.81
N ILE A 72 2.37 -14.47 2.08
CA ILE A 72 1.27 -13.90 2.86
C ILE A 72 -0.06 -14.07 2.12
N LYS A 73 -0.09 -13.85 0.81
CA LYS A 73 -1.28 -14.12 -0.01
C LYS A 73 -1.73 -15.57 0.10
N GLY A 74 -0.79 -16.52 0.04
CA GLY A 74 -1.05 -17.95 0.16
C GLY A 74 -1.61 -18.41 1.52
N LEU A 75 -1.65 -17.55 2.54
CA LEU A 75 -2.20 -17.88 3.85
C LEU A 75 -3.73 -17.95 3.88
N GLY A 76 -4.42 -17.41 2.87
CA GLY A 76 -5.88 -17.38 2.83
C GLY A 76 -6.51 -16.55 3.95
N LEU A 77 -5.92 -15.38 4.25
CA LEU A 77 -6.44 -14.44 5.24
C LEU A 77 -7.79 -13.85 4.80
N ASN A 78 -8.57 -13.34 5.76
CA ASN A 78 -9.84 -12.67 5.47
C ASN A 78 -9.62 -11.26 4.92
N ALA A 79 -8.59 -10.56 5.41
CA ALA A 79 -8.16 -9.27 4.91
C ALA A 79 -7.64 -9.40 3.48
N GLN A 80 -7.92 -8.39 2.64
CA GLN A 80 -7.35 -8.31 1.30
C GLN A 80 -5.86 -8.00 1.39
N ILE A 81 -5.05 -8.65 0.55
CA ILE A 81 -3.61 -8.43 0.50
C ILE A 81 -3.28 -7.39 -0.57
N CYS A 82 -2.55 -6.35 -0.20
CA CYS A 82 -2.19 -5.24 -1.06
C CYS A 82 -0.67 -5.12 -1.26
N GLY A 83 -0.22 -4.94 -2.50
CA GLY A 83 1.16 -4.61 -2.84
C GLY A 83 1.28 -3.17 -3.33
N LEU A 84 2.29 -2.43 -2.86
CA LEU A 84 2.62 -1.11 -3.40
C LEU A 84 3.36 -1.26 -4.74
N ALA A 85 3.08 -0.40 -5.71
CA ALA A 85 3.82 -0.29 -6.95
C ALA A 85 4.00 1.19 -7.35
N ARG A 86 5.10 1.55 -8.02
CA ARG A 86 5.15 2.85 -8.73
C ARG A 86 4.40 2.72 -10.06
N VAL A 87 4.15 3.84 -10.73
CA VAL A 87 3.65 3.87 -12.13
C VAL A 87 4.74 3.49 -13.14
N LEU A 88 5.31 2.30 -12.95
CA LEU A 88 6.31 1.66 -13.80
C LEU A 88 5.82 0.23 -14.08
N GLN A 89 5.86 -0.18 -15.35
CA GLN A 89 5.35 -1.50 -15.76
C GLN A 89 6.00 -2.63 -14.96
N GLU A 90 7.33 -2.59 -14.77
CA GLU A 90 8.07 -3.60 -14.01
C GLU A 90 7.61 -3.74 -12.54
N ASP A 91 7.18 -2.64 -11.92
CA ASP A 91 6.70 -2.67 -10.54
C ASP A 91 5.28 -3.25 -10.46
N LEU A 92 4.43 -2.88 -11.42
CA LEU A 92 3.07 -3.39 -11.55
C LEU A 92 3.11 -4.90 -11.83
N ASP A 93 3.97 -5.32 -12.76
CA ASP A 93 4.19 -6.73 -13.09
C ASP A 93 4.66 -7.50 -11.86
N ALA A 94 5.61 -6.97 -11.08
CA ALA A 94 6.07 -7.62 -9.85
C ALA A 94 4.95 -7.78 -8.80
N ALA A 95 4.05 -6.80 -8.69
CA ALA A 95 2.90 -6.86 -7.81
C ALA A 95 1.84 -7.86 -8.32
N LEU A 96 1.50 -7.82 -9.61
CA LEU A 96 0.59 -8.78 -10.26
C LEU A 96 1.11 -10.21 -10.13
N ASP A 97 2.40 -10.41 -10.38
CA ASP A 97 3.09 -11.67 -10.20
C ASP A 97 3.05 -12.17 -8.75
N SER A 98 2.84 -11.27 -7.78
CA SER A 98 2.69 -11.63 -6.36
C SER A 98 1.28 -12.11 -5.99
N ASP A 99 0.34 -12.11 -6.95
CA ASP A 99 -1.05 -12.53 -6.80
C ASP A 99 -1.82 -11.74 -5.72
N VAL A 100 -1.42 -10.48 -5.48
CA VAL A 100 -2.08 -9.61 -4.50
C VAL A 100 -3.51 -9.27 -4.96
N ASP A 101 -4.42 -9.08 -4.01
CA ASP A 101 -5.82 -8.71 -4.29
C ASP A 101 -5.96 -7.26 -4.76
N TYR A 102 -4.99 -6.42 -4.40
CA TYR A 102 -5.01 -4.99 -4.62
C TYR A 102 -3.61 -4.48 -4.94
N ILE A 103 -3.51 -3.57 -5.90
CA ILE A 103 -2.27 -2.82 -6.17
C ILE A 103 -2.50 -1.37 -5.78
N HIS A 104 -1.73 -0.90 -4.79
CA HIS A 104 -1.67 0.51 -4.44
C HIS A 104 -0.59 1.17 -5.30
N THR A 105 -0.99 1.90 -6.34
CA THR A 105 -0.06 2.67 -7.17
C THR A 105 0.06 4.12 -6.72
N PHE A 106 1.19 4.76 -7.00
CA PHE A 106 1.40 6.17 -6.67
C PHE A 106 2.36 6.87 -7.64
N ILE A 107 2.16 8.19 -7.77
CA ILE A 107 3.12 9.11 -8.38
C ILE A 107 3.07 10.48 -7.69
N GLY A 108 4.20 11.17 -7.58
CA GLY A 108 4.27 12.49 -6.97
C GLY A 108 3.65 13.57 -7.89
N THR A 109 2.58 14.22 -7.43
CA THR A 109 1.83 15.19 -8.24
C THR A 109 2.13 16.66 -7.92
N SER A 110 2.80 16.96 -6.81
CA SER A 110 3.10 18.34 -6.41
C SER A 110 4.09 19.03 -7.36
N PRO A 111 4.05 20.38 -7.50
CA PRO A 111 5.00 21.09 -8.35
C PRO A 111 6.46 20.73 -8.07
N LEU A 112 6.84 20.60 -6.80
CA LEU A 112 8.19 20.21 -6.39
C LEU A 112 8.58 18.80 -6.86
N HIS A 113 7.67 17.82 -6.73
CA HIS A 113 7.91 16.47 -7.23
C HIS A 113 8.10 16.45 -8.74
N ARG A 114 7.24 17.18 -9.46
CA ARG A 114 7.28 17.27 -10.93
C ARG A 114 8.55 17.92 -11.44
N GLU A 115 8.94 19.06 -10.88
CA GLU A 115 10.06 19.87 -11.36
C GLU A 115 11.42 19.29 -10.97
N TYR A 116 11.57 18.84 -9.72
CA TYR A 116 12.89 18.50 -9.16
C TYR A 116 13.16 17.01 -8.99
N LYS A 117 12.13 16.16 -8.98
CA LYS A 117 12.30 14.71 -8.76
C LYS A 117 11.99 13.89 -10.00
N LEU A 118 10.87 14.16 -10.65
CA LEU A 118 10.36 13.36 -11.76
C LEU A 118 10.72 13.96 -13.12
N HIS A 119 10.96 15.27 -13.18
CA HIS A 119 11.19 16.04 -14.40
C HIS A 119 10.09 15.81 -15.45
N MET A 120 8.83 15.84 -14.99
CA MET A 120 7.63 15.58 -15.79
C MET A 120 6.61 16.69 -15.60
N ASN A 121 5.96 17.12 -16.68
CA ASN A 121 4.86 18.08 -16.63
C ASN A 121 3.53 17.41 -16.19
N GLN A 122 2.46 18.19 -16.04
CA GLN A 122 1.17 17.66 -15.55
C GLN A 122 0.53 16.62 -16.48
N GLU A 123 0.64 16.82 -17.79
CA GLU A 123 0.08 15.92 -18.80
C GLU A 123 0.82 14.59 -18.80
N GLU A 124 2.15 14.61 -18.67
CA GLU A 124 2.98 13.40 -18.55
C GLU A 124 2.67 12.61 -17.28
N ILE A 125 2.49 13.30 -16.14
CA ILE A 125 2.07 12.65 -14.88
C ILE A 125 0.69 12.00 -15.05
N LEU A 126 -0.26 12.72 -15.66
CA LEU A 126 -1.61 12.20 -15.89
C LEU A 126 -1.57 10.97 -16.82
N ALA A 127 -0.89 11.07 -17.97
CA ALA A 127 -0.75 9.98 -18.92
C ALA A 127 -0.16 8.73 -18.26
N LYS A 128 0.98 8.87 -17.55
CA LYS A 128 1.60 7.77 -16.80
C LYS A 128 0.69 7.17 -15.73
N SER A 129 -0.12 7.99 -15.07
CA SER A 129 -1.04 7.50 -14.03
C SER A 129 -2.19 6.68 -14.64
N VAL A 130 -2.69 7.12 -15.80
CA VAL A 130 -3.76 6.42 -16.53
C VAL A 130 -3.23 5.14 -17.16
N ASP A 131 -2.05 5.15 -17.78
CA ASP A 131 -1.45 3.96 -18.39
C ASP A 131 -1.19 2.82 -17.38
N ALA A 132 -1.09 3.16 -16.09
CA ALA A 132 -0.84 2.22 -15.00
C ALA A 132 -2.11 1.55 -14.42
N VAL A 133 -3.31 1.96 -14.83
CA VAL A 133 -4.61 1.54 -14.24
C VAL A 133 -5.56 1.02 -15.32
#